data_AF-A0A2U1ABA9-F1
#
_entry.id   AF-A0A2U1ABA9-F1
#
_cell.length_a   1.000
_cell.length_b   1.000
_cell.length_c   1.000
_cell.angle_alpha   90.00
_cell.angle_beta   90.00
_cell.angle_gamma   90.00
#
_symmetry.space_group_name_H-M   'P 1'
#
loop_
_entity.id
_entity.type
_entity.pdbx_description
1 polymer ?
#
loop_
_entity_poly.entity_id
_entity_poly.type
_entity_poly.pdbx_seq_one_letter_code
_entity_poly.pdbx_strand_id
1 'polypeptide(L)'
;MNAPQPAAKASAAPQKKGIPVGLIAGVIALVVVLLLPLPDSLPPAGQRMLAILAFAVVVWLTEAVSYEASAIIITSLMAFLVGTAPTIENPAVDYGTNKAISMALAGFSNSALALVAGALFISAAMTVTGLDRRIALVTLSLIGTTTRRILIGAVAVTIVLSLVVPSATARSACVVPIMVGVISAFGVDKRSNIAAGIMIVVAQATSIWNVGIQTAAAQNLLTVGFMDKMLGARVTWLDWLVAGAPWAIVMSAALLFIVLKMLPPEADAIAGGKEAVEASLRELGPMTGPQKRLLGVSIGLLLFWATEGKLHPFDTTSVTYVGLVLLLLPRFGVMDWKTVQSRIPWGTVIVFGVGISLGTALLTTKAGQWLGDLVAHHTGLDTATPFMAFAILSAFLILIHLGFASATALTSAMLPILVSVLQSMQGDFNRLGLTMLLGYVVSFGFILPINAPQNMVCLATETFTAKQFARVGIVLTVVGYVLLLLFAATWWRWLGWI
;
A
#
# COMPACT_ATOMS: atom_id res chain seq x y z
N MET A 1 -43.59 23.19 -8.00
CA MET A 1 -43.42 21.78 -8.41
C MET A 1 -42.10 21.28 -7.84
N ASN A 2 -42.17 20.51 -6.76
CA ASN A 2 -40.99 19.96 -6.08
C ASN A 2 -40.52 18.70 -6.81
N ALA A 3 -39.27 18.69 -7.27
CA ALA A 3 -38.64 17.50 -7.84
C ALA A 3 -38.44 16.45 -6.72
N PRO A 4 -38.73 15.16 -6.96
CA PRO A 4 -38.55 14.13 -5.95
C PRO A 4 -37.06 13.89 -5.68
N GLN A 5 -36.69 13.86 -4.40
CA GLN A 5 -35.38 13.44 -3.92
C GLN A 5 -35.11 11.98 -4.38
N PRO A 6 -33.89 11.63 -4.79
CA PRO A 6 -33.55 10.25 -5.09
C PRO A 6 -33.69 9.41 -3.83
N ALA A 7 -34.54 8.38 -3.90
CA ALA A 7 -34.79 7.44 -2.82
C ALA A 7 -33.45 6.84 -2.33
N ALA A 8 -33.16 7.02 -1.04
CA ALA A 8 -32.11 6.29 -0.36
C ALA A 8 -32.33 4.79 -0.60
N LYS A 9 -31.36 4.11 -1.22
CA LYS A 9 -31.39 2.64 -1.35
C LYS A 9 -31.59 2.08 0.06
N ALA A 10 -32.74 1.43 0.26
CA ALA A 10 -33.04 0.72 1.49
C ALA A 10 -31.87 -0.20 1.83
N SER A 11 -31.29 0.01 3.02
CA SER A 11 -30.33 -0.91 3.62
C SER A 11 -31.00 -2.29 3.66
N ALA A 12 -30.48 -3.23 2.87
CA ALA A 12 -30.94 -4.61 2.92
C ALA A 12 -30.75 -5.13 4.35
N ALA A 13 -31.80 -5.70 4.93
CA ALA A 13 -31.74 -6.32 6.26
C ALA A 13 -30.55 -7.31 6.32
N PRO A 14 -29.80 -7.37 7.44
CA PRO A 14 -28.65 -8.24 7.55
C PRO A 14 -29.11 -9.68 7.40
N GLN A 15 -28.80 -10.27 6.25
CA GLN A 15 -28.98 -11.69 5.98
C GLN A 15 -28.22 -12.44 7.07
N LYS A 16 -28.88 -13.34 7.82
CA LYS A 16 -28.24 -14.18 8.85
C LYS A 16 -27.23 -15.11 8.17
N LYS A 17 -26.05 -14.59 7.88
CA LYS A 17 -24.89 -15.36 7.45
C LYS A 17 -24.38 -16.07 8.71
N GLY A 18 -24.22 -17.40 8.63
CA GLY A 18 -23.56 -18.16 9.68
C GLY A 18 -22.16 -17.62 9.97
N ILE A 19 -21.53 -18.10 11.05
CA ILE A 19 -20.18 -17.66 11.41
C ILE A 19 -19.24 -17.95 10.23
N PRO A 20 -18.47 -16.95 9.75
CA PRO A 20 -17.56 -17.13 8.61
C PRO A 20 -16.57 -18.26 8.88
N VAL A 21 -16.41 -19.19 7.93
CA VAL A 21 -15.50 -20.35 8.07
C VAL A 21 -14.08 -19.90 8.38
N GLY A 22 -13.62 -18.80 7.77
CA GLY A 22 -12.30 -18.25 8.05
C GLY A 22 -12.12 -17.74 9.49
N LEU A 23 -13.19 -17.28 10.14
CA LEU A 23 -13.14 -16.87 11.55
C LEU A 23 -13.01 -18.10 12.45
N ILE A 24 -13.75 -19.17 12.15
CA ILE A 24 -13.63 -20.45 12.84
C ILE A 24 -12.20 -21.00 12.67
N ALA A 25 -11.68 -21.00 11.45
CA ALA A 25 -10.30 -21.43 11.16
C ALA A 25 -9.26 -20.58 11.91
N GLY A 26 -9.46 -19.26 12.00
CA GLY A 26 -8.58 -18.37 12.75
C GLY A 26 -8.58 -18.67 14.24
N VAL A 27 -9.76 -18.90 14.84
CA VAL A 27 -9.87 -19.32 16.25
C VAL A 27 -9.23 -20.69 16.48
N ILE A 28 -9.43 -21.64 15.56
CA ILE A 28 -8.77 -22.95 15.63
C ILE A 28 -7.26 -22.77 15.60
N ALA A 29 -6.72 -21.98 14.66
CA ALA A 29 -5.28 -21.73 14.58
C ALA A 29 -4.73 -21.12 15.88
N LEU A 30 -5.44 -20.16 16.46
CA LEU A 30 -5.10 -19.58 17.76
C LEU A 30 -5.04 -20.64 18.86
N VAL A 31 -6.09 -21.44 19.00
CA VAL A 31 -6.19 -22.47 20.04
C VAL A 31 -5.12 -23.53 19.84
N VAL A 32 -4.89 -23.99 18.62
CA VAL A 32 -3.85 -24.97 18.29
C VAL A 32 -2.47 -24.47 18.74
N VAL A 33 -2.10 -23.23 18.41
CA VAL A 33 -0.80 -22.66 18.82
C VAL A 33 -0.68 -22.52 20.34
N LEU A 34 -1.77 -22.17 21.03
CA LEU A 34 -1.79 -22.12 22.50
C LEU A 34 -1.66 -23.50 23.16
N LEU A 35 -2.12 -24.56 22.51
CA LEU A 35 -2.05 -25.93 23.02
C LEU A 35 -0.75 -26.66 22.66
N LEU A 36 0.06 -26.11 21.74
CA LEU A 36 1.37 -26.67 21.44
C LEU A 36 2.28 -26.61 22.69
N PRO A 37 3.17 -27.60 22.89
CA PRO A 37 4.15 -27.55 23.96
C PRO A 37 5.00 -26.29 23.86
N LEU A 38 5.13 -25.55 24.96
CA LEU A 38 5.96 -24.35 25.04
C LEU A 38 7.45 -24.75 24.93
N PRO A 39 8.18 -24.33 23.88
CA PRO A 39 9.61 -24.57 23.81
C PRO A 39 10.36 -23.76 24.87
N ASP A 40 11.40 -24.33 25.48
CA ASP A 40 12.21 -23.64 26.50
C ASP A 40 12.82 -22.31 26.02
N SER A 41 13.07 -22.20 24.72
CA SER A 41 13.62 -21.01 24.07
C SER A 41 12.60 -19.87 23.85
N LEU A 42 11.32 -20.09 24.15
CA LEU A 42 10.24 -19.14 23.87
C LEU A 42 9.51 -18.75 25.17
N PRO A 43 9.44 -17.45 25.52
CA PRO A 43 8.63 -17.01 26.65
C PRO A 43 7.13 -17.29 26.44
N PRO A 44 6.33 -17.52 27.52
CA PRO A 44 4.89 -17.73 27.40
C PRO A 44 4.17 -16.60 26.66
N ALA A 45 4.55 -15.35 26.93
CA ALA A 45 4.02 -14.18 26.22
C ALA A 45 4.32 -14.25 24.71
N GLY A 46 5.48 -14.81 24.35
CA GLY A 46 5.87 -15.03 22.96
C GLY A 46 4.99 -16.06 22.26
N GLN A 47 4.73 -17.22 22.89
CA GLN A 47 3.80 -18.22 22.34
C GLN A 47 2.41 -17.64 22.11
N ARG A 48 1.87 -16.89 23.08
CA ARG A 48 0.55 -16.25 22.95
C ARG A 48 0.54 -15.21 21.82
N MET A 49 1.64 -14.50 21.63
CA MET A 49 1.79 -13.57 20.52
C MET A 49 1.82 -14.29 19.16
N LEU A 50 2.48 -15.45 19.06
CA LEU A 50 2.43 -16.29 17.85
C LEU A 50 1.02 -16.83 17.58
N ALA A 51 0.26 -17.18 18.61
CA ALA A 51 -1.14 -17.60 18.46
C ALA A 51 -2.04 -16.47 17.92
N ILE A 52 -1.85 -15.24 18.43
CA ILE A 52 -2.53 -14.04 17.92
C ILE A 52 -2.12 -13.75 16.48
N LEU A 53 -0.84 -13.90 16.14
CA LEU A 53 -0.33 -13.74 14.79
C LEU A 53 -0.97 -14.76 13.83
N ALA A 54 -1.05 -16.04 14.22
CA ALA A 54 -1.69 -17.08 13.43
C ALA A 54 -3.17 -16.76 13.18
N PHE A 55 -3.90 -16.30 14.21
CA PHE A 55 -5.26 -15.79 14.06
C PHE A 55 -5.34 -14.64 13.05
N ALA A 56 -4.49 -13.61 13.21
CA ALA A 56 -4.49 -12.43 12.36
C ALA A 56 -4.24 -12.79 10.89
N VAL A 57 -3.25 -13.65 10.63
CA VAL A 57 -2.91 -14.12 9.29
C VAL A 57 -4.09 -14.86 8.66
N VAL A 58 -4.71 -15.81 9.37
CA VAL A 58 -5.85 -16.56 8.83
C VAL A 58 -7.05 -15.65 8.56
N VAL A 59 -7.38 -14.76 9.49
CA VAL A 59 -8.53 -13.85 9.34
C VAL A 59 -8.32 -12.83 8.21
N TRP A 60 -7.10 -12.30 8.04
CA TRP A 60 -6.79 -11.37 6.96
C TRP A 60 -6.67 -12.04 5.60
N LEU A 61 -6.15 -13.27 5.52
CA LEU A 61 -6.12 -14.06 4.29
C LEU A 61 -7.52 -14.46 3.82
N THR A 62 -8.40 -14.79 4.76
CA THR A 62 -9.77 -15.27 4.44
C THR A 62 -10.79 -14.15 4.35
N GLU A 63 -10.44 -12.94 4.75
CA GLU A 63 -11.35 -11.79 4.91
C GLU A 63 -12.61 -12.16 5.71
N ALA A 64 -12.45 -13.03 6.71
CA ALA A 64 -13.58 -13.58 7.46
C ALA A 64 -14.38 -12.49 8.19
N VAL A 65 -13.69 -11.44 8.63
CA VAL A 65 -14.28 -10.21 9.16
C VAL A 65 -13.56 -9.03 8.51
N SER A 66 -14.16 -7.83 8.59
CA SER A 66 -13.52 -6.64 8.06
C SER A 66 -12.18 -6.38 8.77
N TYR A 67 -11.22 -5.78 8.05
CA TYR A 67 -9.90 -5.50 8.60
C TYR A 67 -9.98 -4.67 9.88
N GLU A 68 -10.91 -3.73 9.97
CA GLU A 68 -11.16 -2.89 11.15
C GLU A 68 -11.65 -3.72 12.34
N ALA A 69 -12.64 -4.59 12.12
CA ALA A 69 -13.17 -5.46 13.16
C ALA A 69 -12.08 -6.42 13.66
N SER A 70 -11.31 -7.04 12.74
CA SER A 70 -10.19 -7.89 13.12
C SER A 70 -9.11 -7.15 13.91
N ALA A 71 -8.81 -5.88 13.58
CA ALA A 71 -7.83 -5.09 14.32
C ALA A 71 -8.27 -4.85 15.78
N ILE A 72 -9.56 -4.63 16.02
CA ILE A 72 -10.13 -4.52 17.38
C ILE A 72 -10.06 -5.87 18.11
N ILE A 73 -10.37 -6.97 17.42
CA ILE A 73 -10.25 -8.33 17.99
C ILE A 73 -8.79 -8.61 18.37
N ILE A 74 -7.83 -8.36 17.48
CA ILE A 74 -6.39 -8.55 17.73
C ILE A 74 -5.94 -7.71 18.93
N THR A 75 -6.36 -6.45 19.01
CA THR A 75 -6.05 -5.57 20.15
C THR A 75 -6.55 -6.16 21.47
N SER A 76 -7.77 -6.72 21.46
CA SER A 76 -8.38 -7.35 22.63
C SER A 76 -7.67 -8.67 22.99
N LEU A 77 -7.36 -9.50 22.00
CA LEU A 77 -6.57 -10.73 22.19
C LEU A 77 -5.20 -10.42 22.79
N MET A 78 -4.51 -9.39 22.33
CA MET A 78 -3.25 -8.92 22.92
C MET A 78 -3.45 -8.51 24.38
N ALA A 79 -4.44 -7.67 24.66
CA ALA A 79 -4.70 -7.18 26.01
C ALA A 79 -4.94 -8.31 27.03
N PHE A 80 -5.68 -9.36 26.66
CA PHE A 80 -6.02 -10.46 27.57
C PHE A 80 -5.01 -11.61 27.53
N LEU A 81 -4.61 -12.08 26.34
CA LEU A 81 -3.69 -13.22 26.24
C LEU A 81 -2.27 -12.81 26.64
N VAL A 82 -1.75 -11.67 26.17
CA VAL A 82 -0.43 -11.21 26.64
C VAL A 82 -0.52 -10.69 28.08
N GLY A 83 -1.63 -10.06 28.45
CA GLY A 83 -1.83 -9.50 29.80
C GLY A 83 -1.84 -10.55 30.92
N THR A 84 -2.27 -11.77 30.65
CA THR A 84 -2.27 -12.88 31.61
C THR A 84 -1.03 -13.78 31.49
N ALA A 85 -0.02 -13.34 30.73
CA ALA A 85 1.21 -14.09 30.56
C ALA A 85 2.25 -13.60 31.59
N PRO A 86 3.09 -14.51 32.11
CA PRO A 86 4.25 -14.12 32.89
C PRO A 86 5.16 -13.15 32.12
N THR A 87 5.69 -12.15 32.82
CA THR A 87 6.67 -11.23 32.24
C THR A 87 8.00 -11.93 31.99
N ILE A 88 8.73 -11.45 30.99
CA ILE A 88 10.07 -11.97 30.65
C ILE A 88 11.07 -11.69 31.78
N GLU A 89 10.97 -10.52 32.42
CA GLU A 89 11.90 -10.10 33.48
C GLU A 89 11.63 -10.81 34.81
N ASN A 90 10.36 -11.06 35.15
CA ASN A 90 9.97 -11.77 36.35
C ASN A 90 8.80 -12.73 36.06
N PRO A 91 9.09 -14.05 35.93
CA PRO A 91 8.06 -15.06 35.66
C PRO A 91 7.00 -15.23 36.75
N ALA A 92 7.19 -14.65 37.94
CA ALA A 92 6.19 -14.67 39.02
C ALA A 92 5.12 -13.57 38.88
N VAL A 93 5.27 -12.65 37.93
CA VAL A 93 4.39 -11.52 37.72
C VAL A 93 3.84 -11.55 36.30
N ASP A 94 2.53 -11.45 36.15
CA ASP A 94 1.89 -11.29 34.85
C ASP A 94 2.05 -9.87 34.31
N TYR A 95 2.02 -9.68 32.99
CA TYR A 95 2.06 -8.34 32.39
C TYR A 95 0.94 -7.43 32.92
N GLY A 96 -0.23 -8.00 33.20
CA GLY A 96 -1.46 -7.28 33.49
C GLY A 96 -2.10 -6.71 32.22
N THR A 97 -3.44 -6.67 32.19
CA THR A 97 -4.21 -6.19 31.02
C THR A 97 -3.91 -4.73 30.68
N ASN A 98 -3.57 -3.90 31.67
CA ASN A 98 -3.21 -2.49 31.46
C ASN A 98 -1.90 -2.32 30.66
N LYS A 99 -0.85 -3.07 31.01
CA LYS A 99 0.42 -3.04 30.26
C LYS A 99 0.24 -3.64 28.87
N ALA A 100 -0.53 -4.73 28.77
CA ALA A 100 -0.77 -5.42 27.49
C ALA A 100 -1.65 -4.60 26.53
N ILE A 101 -2.69 -3.89 27.00
CA ILE A 101 -3.45 -2.98 26.12
C ILE A 101 -2.58 -1.81 25.67
N SER A 102 -1.69 -1.30 26.54
CA SER A 102 -0.73 -0.26 26.16
C SER A 102 0.24 -0.73 25.08
N MET A 103 0.71 -1.98 25.15
CA MET A 103 1.45 -2.62 24.05
C MET A 103 0.62 -2.74 22.77
N ALA A 104 -0.65 -3.12 22.87
CA ALA A 104 -1.56 -3.26 21.73
C ALA A 104 -1.93 -1.92 21.08
N LEU A 105 -1.78 -0.80 21.79
CA LEU A 105 -2.01 0.56 21.29
C LEU A 105 -0.72 1.31 20.95
N ALA A 106 0.46 0.73 21.17
CA ALA A 106 1.75 1.41 21.00
C ALA A 106 2.01 1.91 19.56
N GLY A 107 1.44 1.25 18.56
CA GLY A 107 1.53 1.67 17.16
C GLY A 107 0.75 2.95 16.85
N PHE A 108 -0.23 3.34 17.67
CA PHE A 108 -1.02 4.56 17.45
C PHE A 108 -0.25 5.85 17.70
N SER A 109 0.88 5.79 18.42
CA SER A 109 1.79 6.93 18.62
C SER A 109 2.98 6.94 17.66
N ASN A 110 3.01 6.05 16.66
CA ASN A 110 4.08 6.01 15.68
C ASN A 110 3.96 7.17 14.65
N SER A 111 5.08 7.81 14.33
CA SER A 111 5.13 8.94 13.39
C SER A 111 4.71 8.56 11.96
N ALA A 112 4.99 7.33 11.53
CA ALA A 112 4.55 6.85 10.21
C ALA A 112 3.03 6.68 10.14
N LEU A 113 2.35 6.32 11.25
CA LEU A 113 0.88 6.34 11.29
C LEU A 113 0.34 7.76 11.13
N ALA A 114 0.97 8.74 11.80
CA ALA A 114 0.63 10.14 11.65
C ALA A 114 0.83 10.62 10.20
N LEU A 115 1.91 10.18 9.53
CA LEU A 115 2.14 10.44 8.11
C LEU A 115 1.07 9.80 7.21
N VAL A 116 0.60 8.58 7.51
CA VAL A 116 -0.52 7.94 6.82
C VAL A 116 -1.79 8.78 6.95
N ALA A 117 -2.11 9.24 8.16
CA ALA A 117 -3.26 10.11 8.38
C ALA A 117 -3.13 11.40 7.54
N GLY A 118 -1.97 12.05 7.53
CA GLY A 118 -1.73 13.24 6.72
C GLY A 118 -1.84 12.98 5.21
N ALA A 119 -1.32 11.86 4.73
CA ALA A 119 -1.47 11.42 3.35
C ALA A 119 -2.96 11.23 2.95
N LEU A 120 -3.77 10.64 3.83
CA LEU A 120 -5.21 10.49 3.61
C LEU A 120 -5.93 11.86 3.57
N PHE A 121 -5.52 12.81 4.41
CA PHE A 121 -6.07 14.18 4.39
C PHE A 121 -5.72 14.90 3.08
N ILE A 122 -4.47 14.83 2.63
CA ILE A 122 -4.05 15.40 1.34
C ILE A 122 -4.84 14.75 0.20
N SER A 123 -5.01 13.42 0.23
CA SER A 123 -5.84 12.71 -0.75
C SER A 123 -7.29 13.19 -0.74
N ALA A 124 -7.89 13.43 0.44
CA ALA A 124 -9.24 13.98 0.54
C ALA A 124 -9.31 15.40 -0.05
N ALA A 125 -8.31 16.24 0.22
CA ALA A 125 -8.22 17.59 -0.34
C ALA A 125 -8.15 17.58 -1.88
N MET A 126 -7.37 16.66 -2.44
CA MET A 126 -7.26 16.46 -3.89
C MET A 126 -8.63 16.18 -4.51
N THR A 127 -9.36 15.22 -3.95
CA THR A 127 -10.69 14.83 -4.42
C THR A 127 -11.75 15.93 -4.21
N VAL A 128 -11.70 16.66 -3.09
CA VAL A 128 -12.65 17.76 -2.80
C VAL A 128 -12.45 18.92 -3.78
N THR A 129 -11.21 19.29 -4.07
CA THR A 129 -10.89 20.42 -4.94
C THR A 129 -10.94 20.06 -6.44
N GLY A 130 -10.92 18.77 -6.78
CA GLY A 130 -10.78 18.28 -8.15
C GLY A 130 -9.44 18.62 -8.79
N LEU A 131 -8.40 18.92 -7.98
CA LEU A 131 -7.06 19.22 -8.48
C LEU A 131 -6.44 17.99 -9.16
N ASP A 132 -6.69 16.80 -8.62
CA ASP A 132 -6.31 15.51 -9.22
C ASP A 132 -6.82 15.38 -10.67
N ARG A 133 -8.10 15.67 -10.92
CA ARG A 133 -8.72 15.62 -12.26
C ARG A 133 -8.10 16.64 -13.20
N ARG A 134 -7.80 17.85 -12.71
CA ARG A 134 -7.14 18.89 -13.51
C ARG A 134 -5.73 18.46 -13.89
N ILE A 135 -4.93 17.96 -12.95
CA ILE A 135 -3.56 17.49 -13.21
C ILE A 135 -3.60 16.36 -14.24
N ALA A 136 -4.48 15.37 -14.06
CA ALA A 136 -4.61 14.25 -14.99
C ALA A 136 -4.94 14.71 -16.41
N LEU A 137 -5.94 15.59 -16.58
CA LEU A 137 -6.33 16.09 -17.89
C LEU A 137 -5.26 16.98 -18.54
N VAL A 138 -4.59 17.84 -17.77
CA VAL A 138 -3.49 18.68 -18.27
C VAL A 138 -2.35 17.79 -18.75
N THR A 139 -1.92 16.82 -17.94
CA THR A 139 -0.87 15.88 -18.33
C THR A 139 -1.27 15.10 -19.57
N LEU A 140 -2.52 14.64 -19.68
CA LEU A 140 -3.00 13.92 -20.86
C LEU A 140 -3.10 14.80 -22.11
N SER A 141 -3.42 16.09 -21.97
CA SER A 141 -3.52 17.01 -23.12
C SER A 141 -2.18 17.29 -23.80
N LEU A 142 -1.07 17.08 -23.09
CA LEU A 142 0.29 17.19 -23.63
C LEU A 142 0.66 15.98 -24.50
N ILE A 143 -0.21 14.98 -24.60
CA ILE A 143 0.10 13.67 -25.14
C ILE A 143 -0.72 13.44 -26.40
N GLY A 144 -0.06 12.97 -27.46
CA GLY A 144 -0.69 12.86 -28.78
C GLY A 144 -1.76 11.76 -28.87
N THR A 145 -2.35 11.64 -30.06
CA THR A 145 -3.57 10.86 -30.32
C THR A 145 -3.36 9.41 -30.75
N THR A 146 -2.12 8.94 -30.89
CA THR A 146 -1.87 7.54 -31.27
C THR A 146 -2.03 6.62 -30.08
N THR A 147 -2.44 5.37 -30.32
CA THR A 147 -2.68 4.38 -29.26
C THR A 147 -1.48 4.24 -28.32
N ARG A 148 -0.26 4.19 -28.88
CA ARG A 148 0.98 4.15 -28.08
C ARG A 148 1.17 5.39 -27.21
N ARG A 149 0.86 6.59 -27.73
CA ARG A 149 0.96 7.83 -26.97
C ARG A 149 -0.04 7.86 -25.83
N ILE A 150 -1.26 7.38 -26.03
CA ILE A 150 -2.27 7.29 -24.96
C ILE A 150 -1.82 6.36 -23.83
N LEU A 151 -1.24 5.20 -24.13
CA LEU A 151 -0.68 4.31 -23.11
C LEU A 151 0.48 4.97 -22.35
N ILE A 152 1.39 5.63 -23.06
CA ILE A 152 2.46 6.44 -22.44
C ILE A 152 1.86 7.53 -21.56
N GLY A 153 0.74 8.13 -21.98
CA GLY A 153 0.04 9.13 -21.22
C GLY A 153 -0.66 8.62 -19.97
N ALA A 154 -1.25 7.43 -20.02
CA ALA A 154 -1.76 6.78 -18.83
C ALA A 154 -0.64 6.55 -17.80
N VAL A 155 0.54 6.12 -18.25
CA VAL A 155 1.73 6.01 -17.38
C VAL A 155 2.15 7.38 -16.84
N ALA A 156 2.33 8.38 -17.70
CA ALA A 156 2.77 9.72 -17.30
C ALA A 156 1.82 10.39 -16.30
N VAL A 157 0.50 10.33 -16.55
CA VAL A 157 -0.52 10.78 -15.61
C VAL A 157 -0.37 10.05 -14.28
N THR A 158 -0.18 8.73 -14.31
CA THR A 158 -0.01 7.94 -13.09
C THR A 158 1.24 8.37 -12.32
N ILE A 159 2.37 8.63 -12.98
CA ILE A 159 3.60 9.13 -12.35
C ILE A 159 3.34 10.44 -11.62
N VAL A 160 2.80 11.43 -12.33
CA VAL A 160 2.56 12.77 -11.78
C VAL A 160 1.58 12.68 -10.61
N LEU A 161 0.49 11.93 -10.76
CA LEU A 161 -0.46 11.74 -9.68
C LEU A 161 0.15 11.01 -8.48
N SER A 162 1.07 10.06 -8.68
CA SER A 162 1.74 9.33 -7.59
C SER A 162 2.53 10.24 -6.67
N LEU A 163 3.06 11.35 -7.19
CA LEU A 163 3.80 12.34 -6.40
C LEU A 163 2.86 13.18 -5.50
N VAL A 164 1.64 13.47 -5.96
CA VAL A 164 0.76 14.45 -5.30
C VAL A 164 -0.48 13.85 -4.65
N VAL A 165 -0.93 12.68 -5.09
CA VAL A 165 -2.11 11.98 -4.55
C VAL A 165 -1.65 10.69 -3.85
N PRO A 166 -1.60 10.68 -2.51
CA PRO A 166 -1.05 9.55 -1.77
C PRO A 166 -1.86 8.24 -1.83
N SER A 167 -3.12 8.30 -2.26
CA SER A 167 -3.99 7.12 -2.35
C SER A 167 -3.97 6.51 -3.76
N ALA A 168 -3.45 5.29 -3.89
CA ALA A 168 -3.49 4.52 -5.13
C ALA A 168 -4.92 4.37 -5.68
N THR A 169 -5.88 4.03 -4.82
CA THR A 169 -7.28 3.88 -5.21
C THR A 169 -7.88 5.21 -5.69
N ALA A 170 -7.55 6.34 -5.03
CA ALA A 170 -8.03 7.65 -5.46
C ALA A 170 -7.43 8.06 -6.82
N ARG A 171 -6.14 7.78 -7.03
CA ARG A 171 -5.48 8.00 -8.33
C ARG A 171 -6.18 7.26 -9.45
N SER A 172 -6.37 5.94 -9.30
CA SER A 172 -7.04 5.16 -10.33
C SER A 172 -8.50 5.59 -10.50
N ALA A 173 -9.24 5.86 -9.41
CA ALA A 173 -10.62 6.36 -9.49
C ALA A 173 -10.75 7.71 -10.20
N CYS A 174 -9.72 8.57 -10.13
CA CYS A 174 -9.65 9.82 -10.88
C CYS A 174 -9.36 9.58 -12.37
N VAL A 175 -8.40 8.70 -12.69
CA VAL A 175 -7.96 8.43 -14.07
C VAL A 175 -8.96 7.58 -14.85
N VAL A 176 -9.64 6.64 -14.20
CA VAL A 176 -10.56 5.69 -14.83
C VAL A 176 -11.67 6.38 -15.64
N PRO A 177 -12.46 7.34 -15.10
CA PRO A 177 -13.49 8.03 -15.87
C PRO A 177 -12.93 8.81 -17.07
N ILE A 178 -11.73 9.39 -16.94
CA ILE A 178 -11.05 10.10 -18.02
C ILE A 178 -10.71 9.11 -19.14
N MET A 179 -10.13 7.96 -18.79
CA MET A 179 -9.77 6.93 -19.77
C MET A 179 -10.98 6.27 -20.41
N VAL A 180 -12.09 6.09 -19.67
CA VAL A 180 -13.37 5.64 -20.23
C VAL A 180 -13.94 6.66 -21.23
N GLY A 181 -13.87 7.97 -20.91
CA GLY A 181 -14.25 9.02 -21.83
C GLY A 181 -13.40 9.02 -23.11
N VAL A 182 -12.10 8.82 -22.97
CA VAL A 182 -11.15 8.68 -24.09
C VAL A 182 -11.47 7.44 -24.94
N ILE A 183 -11.69 6.27 -24.32
CA ILE A 183 -12.12 5.04 -25.00
C ILE A 183 -13.43 5.25 -25.76
N SER A 184 -14.39 5.95 -25.16
CA SER A 184 -15.70 6.22 -25.76
C SER A 184 -15.60 7.17 -26.96
N ALA A 185 -14.76 8.20 -26.86
CA ALA A 185 -14.50 9.15 -27.94
C ALA A 185 -13.80 8.51 -29.15
N PHE A 186 -13.05 7.42 -28.93
CA PHE A 186 -12.43 6.64 -30.01
C PHE A 186 -13.40 5.74 -30.77
N GLY A 187 -14.62 5.54 -30.26
CA GLY A 187 -15.59 4.64 -30.90
C GLY A 187 -15.15 3.18 -30.98
N VAL A 188 -14.16 2.78 -30.17
CA VAL A 188 -13.71 1.39 -30.10
C VAL A 188 -14.63 0.58 -29.20
N ASP A 189 -14.76 -0.71 -29.49
CA ASP A 189 -15.55 -1.62 -28.66
C ASP A 189 -15.02 -1.63 -27.21
N LYS A 190 -15.94 -1.69 -26.24
CA LYS A 190 -15.62 -1.67 -24.80
C LYS A 190 -14.68 -2.82 -24.41
N ARG A 191 -14.74 -3.96 -25.11
CA ARG A 191 -13.93 -5.16 -24.90
C ARG A 191 -12.74 -5.29 -25.87
N SER A 192 -12.47 -4.26 -26.69
CA SER A 192 -11.29 -4.21 -27.57
C SER A 192 -9.97 -4.31 -26.79
N ASN A 193 -8.92 -4.74 -27.47
CA ASN A 193 -7.56 -4.77 -26.94
C ASN A 193 -7.08 -3.37 -26.56
N ILE A 194 -7.47 -2.32 -27.30
CA ILE A 194 -7.16 -0.93 -26.94
C ILE A 194 -7.80 -0.56 -25.59
N ALA A 195 -9.11 -0.79 -25.43
CA ALA A 195 -9.81 -0.47 -24.18
C ALA A 195 -9.24 -1.27 -23.00
N ALA A 196 -9.03 -2.57 -23.18
CA ALA A 196 -8.42 -3.43 -22.18
C ALA A 196 -6.99 -2.99 -21.84
N GLY A 197 -6.17 -2.67 -22.85
CA GLY A 197 -4.78 -2.25 -22.71
C GLY A 197 -4.65 -0.95 -21.94
N ILE A 198 -5.47 0.07 -22.24
CA ILE A 198 -5.49 1.34 -21.51
C ILE A 198 -5.79 1.11 -20.03
N MET A 199 -6.85 0.35 -19.73
CA MET A 199 -7.29 0.15 -18.34
C MET A 199 -6.34 -0.75 -17.54
N ILE A 200 -5.74 -1.76 -18.17
CA ILE A 200 -4.68 -2.57 -17.56
C ILE A 200 -3.43 -1.71 -17.30
N VAL A 201 -3.04 -0.82 -18.22
CA VAL A 201 -1.91 0.09 -18.00
C VAL A 201 -2.18 1.01 -16.81
N VAL A 202 -3.38 1.58 -16.68
CA VAL A 202 -3.73 2.42 -15.51
C VAL A 202 -3.58 1.63 -14.20
N ALA A 203 -4.16 0.43 -14.12
CA ALA A 203 -4.09 -0.41 -12.93
C ALA A 203 -2.64 -0.79 -12.57
N GLN A 204 -1.90 -1.33 -13.55
CA GLN A 204 -0.54 -1.82 -13.34
C GLN A 204 0.46 -0.69 -13.10
N ALA A 205 0.38 0.42 -13.85
CA ALA A 205 1.24 1.59 -13.63
C ALA A 205 1.04 2.18 -12.24
N THR A 206 -0.19 2.14 -11.70
CA THR A 206 -0.47 2.61 -10.33
C THR A 206 0.30 1.77 -9.33
N SER A 207 0.28 0.44 -9.47
CA SER A 207 1.01 -0.48 -8.59
C SER A 207 2.54 -0.42 -8.80
N ILE A 208 3.02 -0.20 -10.02
CA ILE A 208 4.45 0.03 -10.31
C ILE A 208 4.95 1.30 -9.60
N TRP A 209 4.21 2.40 -9.68
CA TRP A 209 4.62 3.66 -9.05
C TRP A 209 4.33 3.74 -7.55
N ASN A 210 3.56 2.80 -7.00
CA ASN A 210 3.58 2.52 -5.57
C ASN A 210 4.97 2.11 -5.10
N VAL A 211 5.75 1.37 -5.91
CA VAL A 211 7.14 1.03 -5.56
C VAL A 211 8.02 2.28 -5.56
N GLY A 212 7.89 3.11 -6.60
CA GLY A 212 8.80 4.23 -6.84
C GLY A 212 8.71 5.37 -5.83
N ILE A 213 7.56 5.60 -5.20
CA ILE A 213 7.33 6.79 -4.36
C ILE A 213 6.82 6.38 -2.97
N GLN A 214 7.52 6.82 -1.92
CA GLN A 214 7.20 6.45 -0.53
C GLN A 214 5.75 6.77 -0.15
N THR A 215 5.26 7.95 -0.52
CA THR A 215 3.92 8.42 -0.17
C THR A 215 2.82 7.94 -1.11
N ALA A 216 3.15 7.22 -2.20
CA ALA A 216 2.15 6.81 -3.18
C ALA A 216 1.25 5.67 -2.67
N ALA A 217 1.68 4.93 -1.65
CA ALA A 217 0.91 3.81 -1.15
C ALA A 217 1.01 3.67 0.37
N ALA A 218 -0.11 3.28 0.98
CA ALA A 218 -0.22 3.21 2.43
C ALA A 218 0.74 2.15 3.01
N GLN A 219 0.90 0.99 2.34
CA GLN A 219 1.82 -0.06 2.77
C GLN A 219 3.30 0.38 2.84
N ASN A 220 3.71 1.39 2.06
CA ASN A 220 5.07 1.93 2.11
C ASN A 220 5.30 2.70 3.41
N LEU A 221 4.31 3.51 3.80
CA LEU A 221 4.36 4.24 5.07
C LEU A 221 4.33 3.28 6.25
N LEU A 222 3.58 2.19 6.15
CA LEU A 222 3.60 1.13 7.14
C LEU A 222 4.98 0.44 7.22
N THR A 223 5.63 0.21 6.08
CA THR A 223 7.01 -0.31 6.01
C THR A 223 7.97 0.60 6.76
N VAL A 224 7.91 1.91 6.53
CA VAL A 224 8.71 2.91 7.27
C VAL A 224 8.40 2.89 8.77
N GLY A 225 7.13 2.73 9.14
CA GLY A 225 6.73 2.59 10.55
C GLY A 225 7.34 1.36 11.23
N PHE A 226 7.41 0.23 10.52
CA PHE A 226 8.09 -0.96 11.02
C PHE A 226 9.60 -0.78 11.12
N MET A 227 10.25 -0.13 10.16
CA MET A 227 11.67 0.21 10.27
C MET A 227 11.95 1.03 11.53
N ASP A 228 11.15 2.08 11.78
CA ASP A 228 11.29 2.94 12.95
C ASP A 228 11.14 2.15 14.25
N LYS A 229 10.09 1.33 14.38
CA LYS A 229 9.84 0.57 15.62
C LYS A 229 10.75 -0.63 15.83
N MET A 230 11.17 -1.30 14.76
CA MET A 230 11.87 -2.58 14.85
C MET A 230 13.38 -2.46 14.67
N LEU A 231 13.82 -1.46 13.90
CA LEU A 231 15.23 -1.22 13.58
C LEU A 231 15.76 0.09 14.17
N GLY A 232 14.90 0.96 14.72
CA GLY A 232 15.30 2.23 15.32
C GLY A 232 15.78 3.28 14.31
N ALA A 233 15.51 3.07 13.01
CA ALA A 233 15.94 3.92 11.92
C ALA A 233 14.86 4.00 10.84
N ARG A 234 14.88 5.06 10.03
CA ARG A 234 13.98 5.23 8.88
C ARG A 234 14.76 5.68 7.65
N VAL A 235 14.25 5.32 6.48
CA VAL A 235 14.68 5.90 5.21
C VAL A 235 13.95 7.23 4.98
N THR A 236 14.63 8.20 4.38
CA THR A 236 13.98 9.45 3.98
C THR A 236 13.13 9.25 2.72
N TRP A 237 12.23 10.19 2.44
CA TRP A 237 11.44 10.17 1.20
C TRP A 237 12.33 10.15 -0.05
N LEU A 238 13.46 10.87 -0.03
CA LEU A 238 14.39 10.90 -1.15
C LEU A 238 15.16 9.59 -1.30
N ASP A 239 15.58 8.95 -0.20
CA ASP A 239 16.25 7.64 -0.25
C ASP A 239 15.35 6.60 -0.93
N TRP A 240 14.06 6.59 -0.56
CA TRP A 240 13.06 5.73 -1.18
C TRP A 240 12.91 6.03 -2.67
N LEU A 241 12.79 7.31 -3.06
CA LEU A 241 12.65 7.69 -4.47
C LEU A 241 13.87 7.27 -5.29
N VAL A 242 15.08 7.53 -4.80
CA VAL A 242 16.32 7.21 -5.50
C VAL A 242 16.49 5.69 -5.65
N ALA A 243 16.11 4.91 -4.64
CA ALA A 243 16.17 3.45 -4.71
C ALA A 243 15.06 2.86 -5.60
N GLY A 244 13.82 3.35 -5.53
CA GLY A 244 12.65 2.74 -6.17
C GLY A 244 12.31 3.28 -7.58
N ALA A 245 12.49 4.57 -7.84
CA ALA A 245 12.05 5.20 -9.09
C ALA A 245 12.76 4.65 -10.34
N PRO A 246 14.07 4.38 -10.35
CA PRO A 246 14.74 3.77 -11.50
C PRO A 246 14.13 2.41 -11.89
N TRP A 247 13.81 1.56 -10.90
CA TRP A 247 13.11 0.30 -11.15
C TRP A 247 11.70 0.56 -11.73
N ALA A 248 10.95 1.50 -11.16
CA ALA A 248 9.59 1.83 -11.62
C ALA A 248 9.56 2.37 -13.06
N ILE A 249 10.58 3.14 -13.48
CA ILE A 249 10.73 3.63 -14.86
C ILE A 249 10.94 2.48 -15.83
N VAL A 250 11.92 1.61 -15.54
CA VAL A 250 12.22 0.43 -16.37
C VAL A 250 10.99 -0.49 -16.45
N MET A 251 10.31 -0.68 -15.31
CA MET A 251 9.12 -1.50 -15.22
C MET A 251 7.92 -0.89 -15.97
N SER A 252 7.81 0.43 -16.02
CA SER A 252 6.79 1.12 -16.84
C SER A 252 7.03 0.90 -18.33
N ALA A 253 8.29 0.92 -18.79
CA ALA A 253 8.63 0.59 -20.16
C ALA A 253 8.31 -0.88 -20.48
N ALA A 254 8.64 -1.79 -19.55
CA ALA A 254 8.28 -3.21 -19.66
C ALA A 254 6.76 -3.41 -19.74
N LEU A 255 5.99 -2.73 -18.89
CA LEU A 255 4.52 -2.76 -18.92
C LEU A 255 3.98 -2.35 -20.30
N LEU A 256 4.44 -1.23 -20.85
CA LEU A 256 4.00 -0.76 -22.16
C LEU A 256 4.32 -1.79 -23.26
N PHE A 257 5.53 -2.36 -23.24
CA PHE A 257 5.93 -3.39 -24.19
C PHE A 257 5.07 -4.66 -24.07
N ILE A 258 4.85 -5.16 -22.85
CA ILE A 258 4.06 -6.36 -22.57
C ILE A 258 2.62 -6.15 -23.03
N VAL A 259 2.00 -5.01 -22.69
CA VAL A 259 0.63 -4.71 -23.09
C VAL A 259 0.51 -4.61 -24.61
N LEU A 260 1.40 -3.87 -25.28
CA LEU A 260 1.37 -3.77 -26.75
C LEU A 260 1.57 -5.12 -27.46
N LYS A 261 2.33 -6.05 -26.85
CA LYS A 261 2.58 -7.38 -27.42
C LYS A 261 1.44 -8.37 -27.15
N MET A 262 0.84 -8.33 -25.95
CA MET A 262 -0.20 -9.28 -25.54
C MET A 262 -1.62 -8.82 -25.89
N LEU A 263 -1.82 -7.51 -26.04
CA LEU A 263 -3.07 -6.87 -26.41
C LEU A 263 -2.79 -5.92 -27.59
N PRO A 264 -2.46 -6.48 -28.78
CA PRO A 264 -2.11 -5.68 -29.93
C PRO A 264 -3.29 -4.77 -30.30
N PRO A 265 -3.05 -3.46 -30.48
CA PRO A 265 -4.11 -2.51 -30.74
C PRO A 265 -4.71 -2.72 -32.13
N GLU A 266 -6.03 -2.61 -32.23
CA GLU A 266 -6.76 -2.80 -33.50
C GLU A 266 -6.51 -1.67 -34.51
N ALA A 267 -6.05 -0.50 -34.05
CA ALA A 267 -5.70 0.65 -34.87
C ALA A 267 -4.54 1.46 -34.25
N ASP A 268 -3.67 2.00 -35.12
CA ASP A 268 -2.49 2.78 -34.71
C ASP A 268 -2.81 4.24 -34.36
N ALA A 269 -3.80 4.83 -35.03
CA ALA A 269 -4.27 6.18 -34.80
C ALA A 269 -5.79 6.20 -34.86
N ILE A 270 -6.41 6.86 -33.88
CA ILE A 270 -7.87 6.96 -33.79
C ILE A 270 -8.22 8.43 -33.57
N ALA A 271 -9.04 8.98 -34.47
CA ALA A 271 -9.47 10.37 -34.43
C ALA A 271 -10.37 10.63 -33.20
N GLY A 272 -10.30 11.82 -32.60
CA GLY A 272 -11.25 12.29 -31.58
C GLY A 272 -10.77 12.28 -30.12
N GLY A 273 -9.68 11.58 -29.80
CA GLY A 273 -9.22 11.48 -28.39
C GLY A 273 -8.68 12.77 -27.81
N LYS A 274 -7.98 13.58 -28.62
CA LYS A 274 -7.45 14.87 -28.17
C LYS A 274 -8.58 15.87 -27.97
N GLU A 275 -9.56 15.87 -28.88
CA GLU A 275 -10.75 16.71 -28.81
C GLU A 275 -11.56 16.41 -27.54
N ALA A 276 -11.70 15.14 -27.15
CA ALA A 276 -12.40 14.74 -25.93
C ALA A 276 -11.69 15.21 -24.65
N VAL A 277 -10.36 15.12 -24.61
CA VAL A 277 -9.53 15.61 -23.49
C VAL A 277 -9.58 17.14 -23.42
N GLU A 278 -9.47 17.82 -24.56
CA GLU A 278 -9.57 19.28 -24.64
C GLU A 278 -10.96 19.78 -24.24
N ALA A 279 -12.03 19.10 -24.64
CA ALA A 279 -13.39 19.41 -24.22
C ALA A 279 -13.52 19.27 -22.69
N SER A 280 -13.04 18.15 -22.12
CA SER A 280 -13.04 17.92 -20.68
C SER A 280 -12.23 18.98 -19.91
N LEU A 281 -11.13 19.47 -20.48
CA LEU A 281 -10.35 20.58 -19.92
C LEU A 281 -11.09 21.91 -19.97
N ARG A 282 -11.78 22.20 -21.07
CA ARG A 282 -12.59 23.42 -21.22
C ARG A 282 -13.74 23.43 -20.21
N GLU A 283 -14.39 22.29 -19.98
CA GLU A 283 -15.45 22.13 -18.98
C GLU A 283 -14.97 22.38 -17.54
N LEU A 284 -13.71 22.07 -17.21
CA LEU A 284 -13.14 22.37 -15.89
C LEU A 284 -12.94 23.87 -15.64
N GLY A 285 -12.89 24.69 -16.69
CA GLY A 285 -12.63 26.14 -16.58
C GLY A 285 -11.26 26.49 -15.95
N PRO A 286 -11.07 27.75 -15.55
CA PRO A 286 -9.81 28.22 -14.95
C PRO A 286 -9.55 27.61 -13.55
N MET A 287 -8.28 27.57 -13.14
CA MET A 287 -7.88 27.01 -11.85
C MET A 287 -8.44 27.84 -10.68
N THR A 288 -9.18 27.18 -9.78
CA THR A 288 -9.85 27.84 -8.65
C THR A 288 -8.86 28.18 -7.53
N GLY A 289 -9.21 29.14 -6.66
CA GLY A 289 -8.40 29.49 -5.49
C GLY A 289 -8.04 28.29 -4.59
N PRO A 290 -8.98 27.40 -4.22
CA PRO A 290 -8.66 26.15 -3.54
C PRO A 290 -7.64 25.27 -4.27
N GLN A 291 -7.77 25.10 -5.59
CA GLN A 291 -6.84 24.31 -6.39
C GLN A 291 -5.42 24.90 -6.37
N LYS A 292 -5.29 26.23 -6.49
CA LYS A 292 -3.98 26.92 -6.40
C LYS A 292 -3.31 26.71 -5.04
N ARG A 293 -4.07 26.86 -3.95
CA ARG A 293 -3.57 26.69 -2.58
C ARG A 293 -3.13 25.25 -2.31
N LEU A 294 -3.95 24.26 -2.69
CA LEU A 294 -3.60 22.86 -2.54
C LEU A 294 -2.35 22.49 -3.35
N LEU A 295 -2.24 22.98 -4.59
CA LEU A 295 -1.06 22.76 -5.42
C LEU A 295 0.20 23.36 -4.78
N GLY A 296 0.11 24.59 -4.26
CA GLY A 296 1.21 25.23 -3.55
C GLY A 296 1.65 24.46 -2.31
N VAL A 297 0.71 24.01 -1.47
CA VAL A 297 1.00 23.16 -0.31
C VAL A 297 1.64 21.84 -0.75
N SER A 298 1.12 21.19 -1.79
CA SER A 298 1.64 19.90 -2.26
C SER A 298 3.07 20.00 -2.80
N ILE A 299 3.36 21.03 -3.60
CA ILE A 299 4.72 21.31 -4.08
C ILE A 299 5.64 21.63 -2.90
N GLY A 300 5.19 22.44 -1.95
CA GLY A 300 5.93 22.74 -0.72
C GLY A 300 6.29 21.47 0.04
N LEU A 301 5.32 20.59 0.31
CA LEU A 301 5.54 19.31 0.98
C LEU A 301 6.57 18.45 0.23
N LEU A 302 6.45 18.31 -1.09
CA LEU A 302 7.40 17.55 -1.89
C LEU A 302 8.83 18.10 -1.80
N LEU A 303 9.00 19.42 -1.80
CA LEU A 303 10.31 20.06 -1.66
C LEU A 303 10.93 19.79 -0.29
N PHE A 304 10.16 19.92 0.80
CA PHE A 304 10.64 19.61 2.14
C PHE A 304 10.94 18.11 2.32
N TRP A 305 10.08 17.22 1.81
CA TRP A 305 10.33 15.78 1.88
C TRP A 305 11.60 15.39 1.10
N ALA A 306 11.81 15.98 -0.09
CA ALA A 306 12.99 15.71 -0.90
C ALA A 306 14.29 16.28 -0.31
N THR A 307 14.20 17.25 0.61
CA THR A 307 15.36 17.96 1.18
C THR A 307 15.61 17.66 2.66
N GLU A 308 14.81 16.75 3.24
CA GLU A 308 15.00 16.19 4.59
C GLU A 308 16.44 15.67 4.78
N GLY A 309 17.08 16.08 5.87
CA GLY A 309 18.44 15.67 6.21
C GLY A 309 19.55 16.29 5.35
N LYS A 310 19.19 17.07 4.32
CA LYS A 310 20.15 17.75 3.41
C LYS A 310 20.14 19.26 3.57
N LEU A 311 18.97 19.89 3.44
CA LEU A 311 18.83 21.35 3.57
C LEU A 311 18.24 21.76 4.92
N HIS A 312 17.51 20.85 5.59
CA HIS A 312 16.90 21.10 6.88
C HIS A 312 16.78 19.81 7.72
N PRO A 313 16.67 19.93 9.06
CA PRO A 313 16.49 18.79 9.94
C PRO A 313 15.02 18.39 10.16
N PHE A 314 14.06 19.12 9.57
CA PHE A 314 12.63 18.83 9.78
C PHE A 314 12.22 17.51 9.14
N ASP A 315 11.57 16.64 9.91
CA ASP A 315 11.11 15.34 9.43
C ASP A 315 9.84 15.45 8.56
N THR A 316 9.71 14.48 7.65
CA THR A 316 8.55 14.34 6.75
C THR A 316 7.20 14.42 7.48
N THR A 317 7.05 13.84 8.67
CA THR A 317 5.78 13.81 9.40
C THR A 317 5.42 15.20 9.92
N SER A 318 6.35 15.86 10.61
CA SER A 318 6.14 17.21 11.16
C SER A 318 5.78 18.21 10.07
N VAL A 319 6.50 18.22 8.94
CA VAL A 319 6.21 19.13 7.83
C VAL A 319 4.84 18.82 7.21
N THR A 320 4.46 17.54 7.12
CA THR A 320 3.13 17.14 6.64
C THR A 320 2.03 17.76 7.50
N TYR A 321 2.16 17.73 8.82
CA TYR A 321 1.17 18.32 9.73
C TYR A 321 1.06 19.85 9.58
N VAL A 322 2.16 20.55 9.34
CA VAL A 322 2.11 21.98 8.97
C VAL A 322 1.29 22.17 7.69
N GLY A 323 1.51 21.33 6.67
CA GLY A 323 0.69 21.30 5.47
C GLY A 323 -0.80 21.08 5.76
N LEU A 324 -1.15 20.14 6.65
CA LEU A 324 -2.54 19.89 7.04
C LEU A 324 -3.19 21.11 7.71
N VAL A 325 -2.45 21.80 8.58
CA VAL A 325 -2.92 23.04 9.20
C VAL A 325 -3.27 24.05 8.11
N LEU A 326 -2.39 24.26 7.12
CA LEU A 326 -2.66 25.17 6.00
C LEU A 326 -3.91 24.77 5.20
N LEU A 327 -4.14 23.48 5.00
CA LEU A 327 -5.30 22.97 4.26
C LEU A 327 -6.62 23.05 5.03
N LEU A 328 -6.58 23.08 6.37
CA LEU A 328 -7.74 23.09 7.26
C LEU A 328 -8.05 24.46 7.87
N LEU A 329 -7.18 25.45 7.70
CA LEU A 329 -7.37 26.80 8.26
C LEU A 329 -8.73 27.39 7.84
N PRO A 330 -9.50 28.01 8.75
CA PRO A 330 -10.73 28.70 8.38
C PRO A 330 -10.48 29.79 7.34
N ARG A 331 -11.35 29.88 6.32
CA ARG A 331 -11.28 30.84 5.18
C ARG A 331 -10.07 30.66 4.23
N PHE A 332 -8.91 30.26 4.73
CA PHE A 332 -7.69 30.03 3.95
C PHE A 332 -7.51 28.58 3.47
N GLY A 333 -8.05 27.61 4.20
CA GLY A 333 -7.99 26.20 3.86
C GLY A 333 -8.81 25.86 2.61
N VAL A 334 -8.70 24.60 2.20
CA VAL A 334 -9.40 24.05 1.03
C VAL A 334 -10.60 23.17 1.41
N MET A 335 -10.71 22.81 2.69
CA MET A 335 -11.75 21.94 3.22
C MET A 335 -11.92 22.17 4.73
N ASP A 336 -13.10 21.84 5.26
CA ASP A 336 -13.36 21.82 6.70
C ASP A 336 -13.23 20.40 7.29
N TRP A 337 -13.20 20.30 8.62
CA TRP A 337 -13.07 19.03 9.33
C TRP A 337 -14.18 18.05 8.96
N LYS A 338 -15.43 18.51 8.85
CA LYS A 338 -16.59 17.64 8.57
C LYS A 338 -16.49 17.02 7.17
N THR A 339 -16.02 17.79 6.20
CA THR A 339 -15.76 17.33 4.83
C THR A 339 -14.69 16.26 4.82
N VAL A 340 -13.58 16.48 5.53
CA VAL A 340 -12.49 15.49 5.63
C VAL A 340 -12.95 14.22 6.32
N GLN A 341 -13.57 14.35 7.50
CA GLN A 341 -14.00 13.21 8.32
C GLN A 341 -14.83 12.20 7.53
N SER A 342 -15.71 12.67 6.63
CA SER A 342 -16.57 11.81 5.80
C SER A 342 -15.83 11.06 4.68
N ARG A 343 -14.61 11.47 4.33
CA ARG A 343 -13.81 10.95 3.22
C ARG A 343 -12.63 10.10 3.66
N ILE A 344 -12.23 10.21 4.92
CA ILE A 344 -11.11 9.44 5.46
C ILE A 344 -11.56 8.00 5.72
N PRO A 345 -10.84 6.99 5.19
CA PRO A 345 -11.05 5.60 5.57
C PRO A 345 -10.43 5.36 6.96
N TRP A 346 -11.14 5.73 8.02
CA TRP A 346 -10.67 5.58 9.41
C TRP A 346 -10.26 4.14 9.75
N GLY A 347 -10.86 3.16 9.07
CA GLY A 347 -10.46 1.77 9.14
C GLY A 347 -8.99 1.53 8.81
N THR A 348 -8.47 2.20 7.78
CA THR A 348 -7.04 2.13 7.43
C THR A 348 -6.16 2.61 8.58
N VAL A 349 -6.52 3.72 9.23
CA VAL A 349 -5.74 4.25 10.38
C VAL A 349 -5.72 3.24 11.54
N ILE A 350 -6.86 2.61 11.85
CA ILE A 350 -6.96 1.61 12.91
C ILE A 350 -6.11 0.37 12.58
N VAL A 351 -6.25 -0.17 11.37
CA VAL A 351 -5.53 -1.37 10.93
C VAL A 351 -4.02 -1.14 10.95
N PHE A 352 -3.56 0.05 10.58
CA PHE A 352 -2.15 0.41 10.61
C PHE A 352 -1.62 0.51 12.04
N GLY A 353 -2.34 1.22 12.92
CA GLY A 353 -1.95 1.34 14.33
C GLY A 353 -1.81 -0.02 14.99
N VAL A 354 -2.80 -0.91 14.77
CA VAL A 354 -2.76 -2.29 15.30
C VAL A 354 -1.68 -3.12 14.61
N GLY A 355 -1.46 -2.98 13.30
CA GLY A 355 -0.38 -3.69 12.59
C GLY A 355 1.00 -3.35 13.15
N ILE A 356 1.29 -2.06 13.39
CA ILE A 356 2.54 -1.62 14.02
C ILE A 356 2.66 -2.15 15.45
N SER A 357 1.57 -2.12 16.23
CA SER A 357 1.54 -2.70 17.58
C SER A 357 1.80 -4.20 17.57
N LEU A 358 1.20 -4.94 16.64
CA LEU A 358 1.37 -6.39 16.47
C LEU A 358 2.85 -6.72 16.20
N GLY A 359 3.48 -6.02 15.24
CA GLY A 359 4.90 -6.18 14.94
C GLY A 359 5.82 -5.83 16.12
N THR A 360 5.53 -4.73 16.82
CA THR A 360 6.29 -4.32 18.01
C THR A 360 6.15 -5.35 19.13
N ALA A 361 4.94 -5.88 19.35
CA ALA A 361 4.69 -6.89 20.36
C ALA A 361 5.39 -8.22 20.08
N LEU A 362 5.54 -8.61 18.81
CA LEU A 362 6.35 -9.78 18.43
C LEU A 362 7.81 -9.64 18.90
N LEU A 363 8.39 -8.44 18.80
CA LEU A 363 9.76 -8.20 19.28
C LEU A 363 9.84 -8.17 20.81
N THR A 364 8.96 -7.44 21.47
CA THR A 364 9.01 -7.27 22.93
C THR A 364 8.70 -8.56 23.68
N THR A 365 7.92 -9.47 23.07
CA THR A 365 7.62 -10.81 23.63
C THR A 365 8.62 -11.89 23.21
N LYS A 366 9.67 -11.54 22.44
CA LYS A 366 10.66 -12.45 21.84
C LYS A 366 10.10 -13.47 20.83
N ALA A 367 8.81 -13.41 20.52
CA ALA A 367 8.17 -14.24 19.49
C ALA A 367 8.78 -14.04 18.10
N GLY A 368 9.06 -12.79 17.72
CA GLY A 368 9.64 -12.45 16.43
C GLY A 368 11.02 -13.08 16.25
N GLN A 369 11.90 -12.90 17.25
CA GLN A 369 13.25 -13.49 17.24
C GLN A 369 13.18 -15.02 17.10
N TRP A 370 12.36 -15.68 17.94
CA TRP A 370 12.21 -17.13 17.90
C TRP A 370 11.72 -17.62 16.54
N LEU A 371 10.72 -16.94 15.94
CA LEU A 371 10.22 -17.28 14.62
C LEU A 371 11.28 -17.05 13.53
N GLY A 372 12.05 -15.97 13.66
CA GLY A 372 13.17 -15.66 12.77
C GLY A 372 14.26 -16.73 12.81
N ASP A 373 14.65 -17.17 14.01
CA ASP A 373 15.63 -18.23 14.21
C ASP A 373 15.13 -19.57 13.65
N LEU A 374 13.85 -19.90 13.90
CA LEU A 374 13.22 -21.11 13.39
C LEU A 374 13.22 -21.15 11.85
N VAL A 375 12.79 -20.06 11.22
CA VAL A 375 12.78 -19.96 9.75
C VAL A 375 14.21 -20.02 9.22
N ALA A 376 15.14 -19.27 9.82
CA ALA A 376 16.52 -19.24 9.36
C ALA A 376 17.18 -20.63 9.38
N HIS A 377 16.99 -21.35 10.49
CA HIS A 377 17.55 -22.69 10.67
C HIS A 377 16.97 -23.72 9.69
N HIS A 378 15.66 -23.70 9.45
CA HIS A 378 15.00 -24.69 8.57
C HIS A 378 15.13 -24.38 7.08
N THR A 379 15.36 -23.12 6.71
CA THR A 379 15.47 -22.70 5.30
C THR A 379 16.92 -22.52 4.84
N GLY A 380 17.90 -22.60 5.76
CA GLY A 380 19.30 -22.30 5.47
C GLY A 380 19.56 -20.80 5.23
N LEU A 381 18.64 -19.92 5.63
CA LEU A 381 18.83 -18.47 5.51
C LEU A 381 19.92 -17.94 6.47
N ASP A 382 20.25 -18.70 7.51
CA ASP A 382 21.35 -18.43 8.44
C ASP A 382 22.73 -18.34 7.74
N THR A 383 22.91 -19.10 6.66
CA THR A 383 24.12 -19.12 5.82
C THR A 383 23.95 -18.40 4.49
N ALA A 384 22.75 -17.88 4.21
CA ALA A 384 22.45 -17.19 2.96
C ALA A 384 23.10 -15.80 2.91
N THR A 385 23.60 -15.44 1.72
CA THR A 385 24.02 -14.05 1.47
C THR A 385 22.82 -13.09 1.55
N PRO A 386 23.02 -11.80 1.87
CA PRO A 386 21.94 -10.79 1.86
C PRO A 386 21.13 -10.78 0.56
N PHE A 387 21.81 -10.97 -0.57
CA PHE A 387 21.18 -11.10 -1.88
C PHE A 387 20.27 -12.34 -2.00
N MET A 388 20.74 -13.51 -1.55
CA MET A 388 19.94 -14.74 -1.56
C MET A 388 18.75 -14.65 -0.63
N ALA A 389 18.94 -14.09 0.57
CA ALA A 389 17.84 -13.84 1.49
C ALA A 389 16.80 -12.91 0.87
N PHE A 390 17.22 -11.80 0.26
CA PHE A 390 16.32 -10.93 -0.48
C PHE A 390 15.54 -11.67 -1.57
N ALA A 391 16.22 -12.50 -2.38
CA ALA A 391 15.58 -13.26 -3.45
C ALA A 391 14.50 -14.21 -2.91
N ILE A 392 14.85 -15.03 -1.92
CA ILE A 392 13.95 -16.03 -1.32
C ILE A 392 12.75 -15.35 -0.66
N LEU A 393 12.99 -14.35 0.17
CA LEU A 393 11.93 -13.64 0.89
C LEU A 393 11.03 -12.84 -0.07
N SER A 394 11.60 -12.28 -1.14
CA SER A 394 10.82 -11.61 -2.18
C SER A 394 9.93 -12.58 -2.94
N ALA A 395 10.45 -13.74 -3.34
CA ALA A 395 9.65 -14.77 -4.00
C ALA A 395 8.51 -15.26 -3.10
N PHE A 396 8.80 -15.48 -1.82
CA PHE A 396 7.80 -15.82 -0.81
C PHE A 396 6.71 -14.75 -0.70
N LEU A 397 7.07 -13.47 -0.59
CA LEU A 397 6.13 -12.35 -0.53
C LEU A 397 5.22 -12.29 -1.76
N ILE A 398 5.78 -12.45 -2.97
CA ILE A 398 5.01 -12.44 -4.22
C ILE A 398 3.99 -13.57 -4.22
N LEU A 399 4.38 -14.77 -3.80
CA LEU A 399 3.49 -15.94 -3.76
C LEU A 399 2.39 -15.76 -2.72
N ILE A 400 2.73 -15.30 -1.51
CA ILE A 400 1.73 -15.16 -0.44
C ILE A 400 0.76 -14.00 -0.72
N HIS A 401 1.18 -12.96 -1.44
CA HIS A 401 0.30 -11.86 -1.85
C HIS A 401 -0.88 -12.33 -2.69
N LEU A 402 -0.77 -13.46 -3.42
CA LEU A 402 -1.91 -14.04 -4.14
C LEU A 402 -3.10 -14.32 -3.21
N GLY A 403 -2.84 -14.66 -1.95
CA GLY A 403 -3.86 -14.91 -0.93
C GLY A 403 -4.35 -13.66 -0.19
N PHE A 404 -3.75 -12.49 -0.40
CA PHE A 404 -4.17 -11.24 0.23
C PHE A 404 -4.85 -10.32 -0.78
N ALA A 405 -6.04 -9.80 -0.45
CA ALA A 405 -6.69 -8.75 -1.23
C ALA A 405 -6.13 -7.34 -0.97
N SER A 406 -5.26 -7.21 0.02
CA SER A 406 -4.74 -5.92 0.48
C SER A 406 -3.25 -6.00 0.75
N ALA A 407 -2.46 -5.28 -0.06
CA ALA A 407 -1.03 -5.09 0.18
C ALA A 407 -0.75 -4.52 1.58
N THR A 408 -1.64 -3.67 2.10
CA THR A 408 -1.56 -3.18 3.49
C THR A 408 -1.64 -4.33 4.50
N ALA A 409 -2.60 -5.22 4.33
CA ALA A 409 -2.78 -6.34 5.26
C ALA A 409 -1.58 -7.29 5.18
N LEU A 410 -1.06 -7.53 3.97
CA LEU A 410 0.17 -8.29 3.76
C LEU A 410 1.36 -7.66 4.50
N THR A 411 1.57 -6.34 4.38
CA THR A 411 2.63 -5.64 5.11
C THR A 411 2.45 -5.74 6.62
N SER A 412 1.24 -5.50 7.15
CA SER A 412 0.94 -5.62 8.58
C SER A 412 1.24 -7.01 9.14
N ALA A 413 0.94 -8.05 8.36
CA ALA A 413 1.09 -9.43 8.79
C ALA A 413 2.52 -9.94 8.66
N MET A 414 3.12 -9.74 7.48
CA MET A 414 4.34 -10.43 7.08
C MET A 414 5.60 -9.60 7.32
N LEU A 415 5.56 -8.28 7.14
CA LEU A 415 6.79 -7.50 7.21
C LEU A 415 7.48 -7.58 8.58
N PRO A 416 6.79 -7.56 9.73
CA PRO A 416 7.43 -7.77 11.02
C PRO A 416 8.15 -9.13 11.12
N ILE A 417 7.52 -10.19 10.60
CA ILE A 417 8.13 -11.53 10.59
C ILE A 417 9.42 -11.49 9.79
N LEU A 418 9.39 -10.90 8.59
CA LEU A 418 10.56 -10.80 7.72
C LEU A 418 11.66 -9.94 8.34
N VAL A 419 11.32 -8.84 8.99
CA VAL A 419 12.30 -8.02 9.73
C VAL A 419 12.94 -8.85 10.85
N SER A 420 12.16 -9.64 11.59
CA SER A 420 12.72 -10.54 12.61
C SER A 420 13.62 -11.62 12.03
N VAL A 421 13.31 -12.17 10.86
CA VAL A 421 14.21 -13.08 10.12
C VAL A 421 15.51 -12.36 9.72
N LEU A 422 15.43 -11.12 9.23
CA LEU A 422 16.64 -10.34 8.91
C LEU A 422 17.49 -10.02 10.16
N GLN A 423 16.86 -9.89 11.33
CA GLN A 423 17.55 -9.68 12.61
C GLN A 423 18.21 -10.94 13.15
N SER A 424 17.68 -12.14 12.88
CA SER A 424 18.32 -13.41 13.26
C SER A 424 19.50 -13.80 12.38
N MET A 425 19.52 -13.33 11.13
CA MET A 425 20.62 -13.57 10.21
C MET A 425 21.94 -12.96 10.70
N GLN A 426 23.00 -13.77 10.62
CA GLN A 426 24.36 -13.37 10.99
C GLN A 426 25.00 -12.51 9.90
N GLY A 427 25.95 -11.67 10.30
CA GLY A 427 26.70 -10.79 9.40
C GLY A 427 26.29 -9.31 9.50
N ASP A 428 27.18 -8.47 8.98
CA ASP A 428 26.98 -7.02 8.90
C ASP A 428 26.49 -6.65 7.50
N PHE A 429 25.19 -6.39 7.38
CA PHE A 429 24.54 -5.98 6.15
C PHE A 429 23.39 -5.02 6.46
N ASN A 430 22.96 -4.28 5.45
CA ASN A 430 21.98 -3.21 5.63
C ASN A 430 20.55 -3.77 5.79
N ARG A 431 20.19 -4.13 7.02
CA ARG A 431 18.84 -4.61 7.39
C ARG A 431 17.74 -3.59 7.10
N LEU A 432 18.04 -2.29 7.25
CA LEU A 432 17.13 -1.20 6.91
C LEU A 432 16.84 -1.19 5.40
N GLY A 433 17.90 -1.28 4.59
CA GLY A 433 17.82 -1.39 3.13
C GLY A 433 17.01 -2.59 2.68
N LEU A 434 17.35 -3.80 3.15
CA LEU A 434 16.59 -5.01 2.82
C LEU A 434 15.12 -4.92 3.22
N THR A 435 14.80 -4.31 4.36
CA THR A 435 13.41 -4.09 4.77
C THR A 435 12.68 -3.15 3.80
N MET A 436 13.35 -2.11 3.29
CA MET A 436 12.80 -1.21 2.27
C MET A 436 12.50 -1.97 0.98
N LEU A 437 13.45 -2.79 0.53
CA LEU A 437 13.32 -3.56 -0.69
C LEU A 437 12.23 -4.62 -0.58
N LEU A 438 12.07 -5.27 0.57
CA LEU A 438 10.93 -6.16 0.82
C LEU A 438 9.60 -5.39 0.85
N GLY A 439 9.60 -4.15 1.36
CA GLY A 439 8.46 -3.24 1.23
C GLY A 439 8.04 -2.98 -0.21
N TYR A 440 9.01 -2.85 -1.13
CA TYR A 440 8.71 -2.72 -2.57
C TYR A 440 7.97 -3.94 -3.11
N VAL A 441 8.40 -5.14 -2.71
CA VAL A 441 7.83 -6.41 -3.16
C VAL A 441 6.36 -6.55 -2.76
N VAL A 442 5.96 -6.00 -1.60
CA VAL A 442 4.55 -6.01 -1.18
C VAL A 442 3.63 -5.27 -2.18
N SER A 443 4.15 -4.37 -3.01
CA SER A 443 3.35 -3.70 -4.04
C SER A 443 3.08 -4.55 -5.30
N PHE A 444 3.53 -5.81 -5.36
CA PHE A 444 3.40 -6.73 -6.51
C PHE A 444 1.99 -7.34 -6.67
N GLY A 445 0.94 -6.54 -6.45
CA GLY A 445 -0.46 -6.93 -6.65
C GLY A 445 -0.85 -6.96 -8.14
N PHE A 446 -0.04 -7.62 -8.99
CA PHE A 446 -0.17 -7.56 -10.45
C PHE A 446 -1.06 -8.65 -11.03
N ILE A 447 -1.25 -9.78 -10.33
CA ILE A 447 -1.87 -10.99 -10.92
C ILE A 447 -3.39 -10.98 -10.79
N LEU A 448 -3.94 -10.81 -9.58
CA LEU A 448 -5.39 -10.83 -9.40
C LEU A 448 -5.92 -9.41 -9.21
N PRO A 449 -7.02 -9.03 -9.88
CA PRO A 449 -7.64 -7.73 -9.64
C PRO A 449 -8.01 -7.50 -8.18
N ILE A 450 -8.37 -8.56 -7.45
CA ILE A 450 -8.73 -8.46 -6.04
C ILE A 450 -7.53 -8.15 -5.12
N ASN A 451 -6.27 -8.36 -5.56
CA ASN A 451 -5.10 -8.09 -4.73
C ASN A 451 -4.93 -6.60 -4.38
N ALA A 452 -5.63 -5.70 -5.09
CA ALA A 452 -5.61 -4.30 -4.74
C ALA A 452 -6.89 -3.56 -5.18
N PRO A 453 -7.46 -2.68 -4.33
CA PRO A 453 -8.68 -1.95 -4.67
C PRO A 453 -8.59 -1.12 -5.96
N GLN A 454 -7.43 -0.54 -6.27
CA GLN A 454 -7.24 0.21 -7.53
C GLN A 454 -7.43 -0.64 -8.79
N ASN A 455 -7.08 -1.93 -8.73
CA ASN A 455 -7.29 -2.86 -9.83
C ASN A 455 -8.78 -3.18 -9.99
N MET A 456 -9.52 -3.29 -8.87
CA MET A 456 -10.97 -3.49 -8.87
C MET A 456 -11.73 -2.30 -9.47
N VAL A 457 -11.27 -1.06 -9.21
CA VAL A 457 -11.83 0.14 -9.86
C VAL A 457 -11.71 0.05 -11.39
N CYS A 458 -10.57 -0.43 -11.89
CA CYS A 458 -10.37 -0.62 -13.32
C CYS A 458 -11.22 -1.78 -13.86
N LEU A 459 -11.29 -2.91 -13.16
CA LEU A 459 -12.10 -4.06 -13.55
C LEU A 459 -13.60 -3.73 -13.60
N ALA A 460 -14.08 -2.85 -12.71
CA ALA A 460 -15.47 -2.39 -12.68
C ALA A 460 -15.90 -1.64 -13.95
N THR A 461 -14.95 -1.18 -14.77
CA THR A 461 -15.27 -0.65 -16.11
C THR A 461 -15.67 -1.72 -17.10
N GLU A 462 -15.45 -3.00 -16.79
CA GLU A 462 -15.69 -4.17 -17.65
C GLU A 462 -14.96 -4.13 -19.00
N THR A 463 -13.92 -3.32 -19.12
CA THR A 463 -13.12 -3.20 -20.35
C THR A 463 -12.23 -4.43 -20.59
N PHE A 464 -11.79 -5.08 -19.52
CA PHE A 464 -11.01 -6.32 -19.56
C PHE A 464 -11.65 -7.40 -18.69
N THR A 465 -11.22 -8.65 -18.89
CA THR A 465 -11.58 -9.79 -18.04
C THR A 465 -10.50 -10.05 -16.99
N ALA A 466 -10.86 -10.62 -15.84
CA ALA A 466 -9.89 -11.02 -14.83
C ALA A 466 -8.80 -11.96 -15.39
N LYS A 467 -9.16 -12.81 -16.37
CA LYS A 467 -8.22 -13.69 -17.08
C LYS A 467 -7.20 -12.91 -17.92
N GLN A 468 -7.62 -11.86 -18.64
CA GLN A 468 -6.70 -10.99 -19.38
C GLN A 468 -5.75 -10.25 -18.42
N PHE A 469 -6.30 -9.71 -17.33
CA PHE A 469 -5.50 -9.05 -16.29
C PHE A 469 -4.45 -9.99 -15.71
N ALA A 470 -4.84 -11.21 -15.32
CA ALA A 470 -3.94 -12.21 -14.76
C ALA A 470 -2.86 -12.68 -15.75
N ARG A 471 -3.18 -12.82 -17.03
CA ARG A 471 -2.17 -13.19 -18.05
C ARG A 471 -1.08 -12.12 -18.17
N VAL A 472 -1.48 -10.84 -18.26
CA VAL A 472 -0.52 -9.73 -18.28
C VAL A 472 0.23 -9.67 -16.95
N GLY A 473 -0.49 -9.81 -15.84
CA GLY A 473 0.03 -9.79 -14.48
C GLY A 473 1.10 -10.84 -14.20
N ILE A 474 0.94 -12.09 -14.66
CA ILE A 474 1.93 -13.15 -14.48
C ILE A 474 3.25 -12.79 -15.19
N VAL A 475 3.16 -12.35 -16.45
CA VAL A 475 4.36 -11.93 -17.21
C VAL A 475 5.03 -10.74 -16.53
N LEU A 476 4.23 -9.77 -16.09
CA LEU A 476 4.69 -8.58 -15.39
C LEU A 476 5.35 -8.93 -14.05
N THR A 477 4.80 -9.86 -13.27
CA THR A 477 5.39 -10.34 -12.01
C THR A 477 6.73 -11.02 -12.23
N VAL A 478 6.85 -11.89 -13.26
CA VAL A 478 8.12 -12.56 -13.57
C VAL A 478 9.18 -11.54 -13.99
N VAL A 479 8.85 -10.62 -14.91
CA VAL A 479 9.76 -9.56 -15.34
C VAL A 479 10.14 -8.66 -14.17
N GLY A 480 9.16 -8.26 -13.36
CA GLY A 480 9.37 -7.44 -12.16
C GLY A 480 10.31 -8.10 -11.18
N TYR A 481 10.12 -9.38 -10.88
CA TYR A 481 10.97 -10.14 -9.97
C TYR A 481 12.41 -10.25 -10.48
N VAL A 482 12.59 -10.59 -11.77
CA VAL A 482 13.94 -10.60 -12.39
C VAL A 482 14.59 -9.22 -12.33
N LEU A 483 13.84 -8.14 -12.57
CA LEU A 483 14.34 -6.78 -12.44
C LEU A 483 14.70 -6.43 -10.99
N LEU A 484 13.92 -6.86 -9.99
CA LEU A 484 14.30 -6.67 -8.58
C LEU A 484 15.64 -7.33 -8.29
N LEU A 485 15.86 -8.56 -8.75
CA LEU A 485 17.14 -9.27 -8.57
C LEU A 485 18.29 -8.56 -9.28
N LEU A 486 18.07 -8.06 -10.50
CA LEU A 486 19.08 -7.30 -11.21
C LEU A 486 19.46 -6.01 -10.46
N PHE A 487 18.46 -5.28 -9.97
CA PHE A 487 18.67 -4.05 -9.19
C PHE A 487 19.34 -4.33 -7.84
N ALA A 488 18.98 -5.43 -7.18
CA ALA A 488 19.63 -5.91 -5.98
C ALA A 488 21.12 -6.23 -6.19
N ALA A 489 21.46 -6.86 -7.32
CA ALA A 489 22.84 -7.16 -7.66
C ALA A 489 23.66 -5.93 -8.10
N THR A 490 23.01 -4.84 -8.51
CA THR A 490 23.64 -3.66 -9.12
C THR A 490 23.29 -2.37 -8.36
N TRP A 491 22.23 -1.67 -8.75
CA TRP A 491 21.85 -0.35 -8.26
C TRP A 491 21.76 -0.26 -6.73
N TRP A 492 21.07 -1.19 -6.08
CA TRP A 492 20.90 -1.16 -4.63
C TRP A 492 22.17 -1.53 -3.88
N ARG A 493 23.01 -2.38 -4.47
CA ARG A 493 24.36 -2.63 -3.96
C ARG A 493 25.25 -1.39 -4.06
N TRP A 494 25.17 -0.64 -5.16
CA TRP A 494 25.90 0.63 -5.32
C TRP A 494 25.44 1.71 -4.34
N LEU A 495 24.14 1.72 -4.01
CA LEU A 495 23.58 2.60 -3.00
C LEU A 495 23.84 2.12 -1.55
N GLY A 496 24.36 0.90 -1.36
CA GLY A 496 24.64 0.32 -0.04
C GLY A 496 23.41 -0.20 0.70
N TRP A 497 22.32 -0.53 0.00
CA TRP A 497 21.07 -1.07 0.58
C TRP A 497 21.03 -2.60 0.69
N ILE A 498 21.94 -3.30 0.02
CA ILE A 498 22.22 -4.74 0.09
C ILE A 498 23.71 -4.91 0.31
#